data_AF-B8J4X0-F1
#
_entry.id   AF-B8J4X0-F1
#
_cell.length_a   1.000
_cell.length_b   1.000
_cell.length_c   1.000
_cell.angle_alpha   90.00
_cell.angle_beta   90.00
_cell.angle_gamma   90.00
#
_symmetry.space_group_name_H-M   'P 1'
#
loop_
_entity.id
_entity.type
_entity.pdbx_description
1 polymer ?
#
loop_
_entity_poly.entity_id
_entity_poly.type
_entity_poly.pdbx_seq_one_letter_code
_entity_poly.pdbx_strand_id
1 'polypeptide(L)' 'MQKLYKSDVSAAIHETAEGLYEHGIIDEKSMHEFDESCLMSSPLEEKDVINHCIADEDKP' A
#
# COMPACT_ATOMS: atom_id res chain seq x y z
N MET A 1 2.44 6.85 -10.88
CA MET A 1 3.49 7.00 -9.86
C MET A 1 3.57 5.66 -9.14
N GLN A 2 4.73 5.02 -9.02
CA GLN A 2 4.83 3.77 -8.27
C GLN A 2 4.76 4.09 -6.77
N LYS A 3 3.81 3.50 -6.05
CA LYS A 3 3.68 3.63 -4.59
C LYS A 3 4.81 2.83 -3.94
N LEU A 4 5.57 3.44 -3.02
CA LEU A 4 6.58 2.76 -2.22
C LEU A 4 5.97 2.40 -0.87
N TYR A 5 5.95 1.11 -0.55
CA TYR A 5 5.39 0.60 0.70
C TYR A 5 6.48 0.31 1.73
N LYS A 6 6.15 0.46 3.00
CA LYS A 6 7.05 0.12 4.13
C LYS A 6 7.31 -1.38 4.26
N SER A 7 6.40 -2.23 3.79
CA SER A 7 6.50 -3.71 3.82
C SER A 7 5.45 -4.34 2.91
N ASP A 8 5.54 -5.65 2.66
CA ASP A 8 4.52 -6.41 1.91
C ASP A 8 3.15 -6.38 2.57
N VAL A 9 3.10 -6.52 3.90
CA VAL A 9 1.86 -6.45 4.66
C VAL A 9 1.22 -5.07 4.49
N SER A 10 2.04 -4.04 4.43
CA SER A 10 1.62 -2.67 4.19
C SER A 10 0.98 -2.48 2.81
N ALA A 11 1.56 -3.11 1.78
CA ALA A 11 1.02 -3.10 0.41
C ALA A 11 -0.36 -3.78 0.37
N ALA A 12 -0.47 -5.00 0.89
CA ALA A 12 -1.73 -5.75 0.89
C ALA A 12 -2.86 -5.04 1.65
N ILE A 13 -2.54 -4.40 2.78
CA ILE A 13 -3.50 -3.60 3.54
C ILE A 13 -3.92 -2.37 2.74
N HIS A 14 -2.98 -1.67 2.09
CA HIS A 14 -3.27 -0.49 1.29
C HIS A 14 -4.17 -0.80 0.10
N GLU A 15 -3.91 -1.90 -0.61
CA GLU A 15 -4.75 -2.36 -1.71
C GLU A 15 -6.16 -2.72 -1.25
N THR A 16 -6.27 -3.37 -0.08
CA THR A 16 -7.58 -3.63 0.53
C THR A 16 -8.31 -2.34 0.86
N ALA A 17 -7.62 -1.37 1.46
CA ALA A 17 -8.18 -0.06 1.80
C ALA A 17 -8.62 0.71 0.54
N GLU A 18 -7.87 0.63 -0.56
CA GLU A 18 -8.24 1.22 -1.85
C GLU A 18 -9.57 0.64 -2.35
N GLY A 19 -9.73 -0.69 -2.32
CA GLY A 19 -10.99 -1.34 -2.67
C GLY A 19 -12.17 -0.92 -1.77
N LEU A 20 -11.92 -0.68 -0.47
CA LEU A 20 -12.92 -0.16 0.45
C LEU A 20 -13.29 1.30 0.14
N TYR A 21 -12.31 2.12 -0.23
CA TYR A 21 -12.52 3.51 -0.61
C TYR A 21 -13.33 3.63 -1.90
N GLU A 22 -13.02 2.79 -2.91
CA GLU A 22 -13.77 2.74 -4.18
C GLU A 22 -15.25 2.39 -3.98
N HIS A 23 -15.57 1.57 -2.97
CA HIS A 23 -16.95 1.22 -2.62
C HIS A 23 -17.58 2.18 -1.61
N GLY A 24 -16.90 3.26 -1.22
CA GLY A 24 -17.39 4.27 -0.29
C GLY A 24 -17.55 3.77 1.15
N ILE A 25 -16.87 2.68 1.51
CA ILE A 25 -16.90 2.10 2.87
C ILE A 25 -16.03 2.93 3.82
N ILE A 26 -14.91 3.45 3.32
CA ILE A 26 -14.04 4.39 4.01
C ILE A 26 -13.98 5.70 3.22
N ASP A 27 -13.74 6.81 3.92
CA ASP A 27 -13.65 8.13 3.33
C ASP A 27 -12.20 8.55 3.01
N GLU A 28 -12.05 9.69 2.33
CA GLU A 28 -10.76 10.21 1.87
C GLU A 28 -9.79 10.44 3.04
N LYS A 29 -10.30 10.85 4.21
CA LYS A 29 -9.45 11.05 5.39
C LYS A 29 -8.89 9.72 5.87
N SER A 30 -9.71 8.67 5.95
CA SER A 30 -9.22 7.33 6.29
C SER A 30 -8.21 6.82 5.27
N MET A 31 -8.44 7.06 3.97
CA MET A 31 -7.48 6.67 2.93
C MET A 31 -6.13 7.39 3.11
N HIS A 32 -6.14 8.67 3.50
CA HIS A 32 -4.93 9.41 3.83
C HIS A 32 -4.17 8.84 5.05
N GLU A 33 -4.89 8.42 6.10
CA GLU A 33 -4.29 7.78 7.27
C GLU A 33 -3.62 6.42 6.90
N PHE A 34 -4.22 5.68 5.96
CA PHE A 34 -3.61 4.49 5.37
C PHE A 34 -2.40 4.85 4.52
N ASP A 35 -2.42 5.93 3.73
CA ASP A 35 -1.24 6.40 2.99
C ASP A 35 -0.07 6.68 3.94
N GLU A 36 -0.28 7.43 5.02
CA GLU A 36 0.78 7.76 5.98
C GLU A 36 1.30 6.53 6.73
N SER A 37 0.42 5.60 7.05
CA SER A 37 0.76 4.36 7.74
C SER A 37 1.48 3.39 6.81
N CYS A 38 1.05 3.28 5.55
CA CYS A 38 1.46 2.22 4.65
C CYS A 38 2.57 2.61 3.67
N LEU A 39 2.57 3.86 3.21
CA LEU A 39 3.52 4.37 2.23
C LEU A 39 4.78 4.89 2.92
N MET A 40 5.91 4.77 2.23
CA MET A 40 7.14 5.43 2.65
C MET A 40 7.03 6.93 2.41
N SER A 41 7.26 7.70 3.48
CA SER A 41 7.15 9.17 3.48
C SER A 41 8.21 9.85 2.61
N SER A 42 9.30 9.16 2.25
CA SER A 42 10.25 9.64 1.23
C SER A 42 11.01 8.47 0.57
N PRO A 43 11.34 8.55 -0.73
CA PRO A 43 12.21 7.56 -1.41
C PRO A 43 13.67 7.55 -0.92
N LEU A 44 14.04 8.42 0.03
CA LEU A 44 15.41 8.64 0.46
C LEU A 44 15.77 7.90 1.77
N GLU A 45 14.82 7.22 2.40
CA GLU A 45 15.08 6.34 3.54
C GLU A 45 15.45 4.93 3.03
N GLU A 46 16.63 4.84 2.41
CA GLU A 46 17.11 3.73 1.59
C GLU A 46 17.65 2.51 2.38
N LYS A 47 17.11 2.14 3.56
CA LYS A 47 17.59 0.93 4.24
C LYS A 47 16.45 0.06 4.74
N ASP A 48 16.33 -1.10 4.09
CA ASP A 48 15.49 -2.26 4.46
C ASP A 48 14.08 -2.40 3.82
N VAL A 49 13.86 -1.95 2.58
CA VAL A 49 12.73 -2.49 1.82
C VAL A 49 13.16 -3.79 1.16
N ILE A 50 12.86 -4.90 1.83
CA ILE A 50 12.94 -6.26 1.29
C ILE A 50 12.03 -6.29 0.06
N ASN A 51 12.64 -6.28 -1.12
CA ASN A 51 11.95 -6.48 -2.38
C ASN A 51 11.52 -7.96 -2.47
N HIS A 52 10.32 -8.29 -2.03
CA HIS A 52 9.63 -9.48 -2.48
C HIS A 52 8.50 -9.04 -3.41
N CYS A 53 8.72 -9.20 -4.71
CA CYS A 53 7.67 -9.02 -5.70
C CYS A 53 6.67 -10.18 -5.52
N ILE A 54 5.44 -9.91 -5.08
CA ILE A 54 4.33 -10.81 -5.38
C ILE A 54 4.00 -10.53 -6.85
N ALA A 55 4.52 -11.37 -7.74
CA ALA A 55 3.85 -11.59 -9.00
C ALA A 55 2.51 -12.23 -8.66
N ASP A 56 1.41 -11.59 -9.05
CA ASP A 56 0.09 -12.20 -9.17
C ASP A 56 0.17 -13.44 -10.09
N GLU A 57 0.55 -14.59 -9.52
CA GLU A 57 0.31 -15.91 -10.10
C GLU A 57 -0.77 -16.61 -9.27
N ASP A 58 -2.04 -16.32 -9.57
CA ASP A 58 -3.21 -17.21 -9.65
C ASP A 58 -4.42 -16.26 -9.78
N LYS A 59 -5.12 -16.11 -10.92
CA LYS A 59 -5.98 -17.13 -11.57
C LYS A 59 -6.95 -16.40 -12.53
N PRO A 60 -7.57 -17.03 -13.55
CA PRO A 60 -7.43 -18.39 -14.10
C PRO A 60 -6.65 -18.48 -15.42
#